data_AF-A0A2D8A4L1-F1
#
_entry.id   AF-A0A2D8A4L1-F1
#
_cell.length_a   1.000
_cell.length_b   1.000
_cell.length_c   1.000
_cell.angle_alpha   90.00
_cell.angle_beta   90.00
_cell.angle_gamma   90.00
#
_symmetry.space_group_name_H-M   'P 1'
#
loop_
_entity.id
_entity.type
_entity.pdbx_description
1 polymer ?
#
loop_
_entity_poly.entity_id
_entity_poly.type
_entity_poly.pdbx_seq_one_letter_code
_entity_poly.pdbx_strand_id
1 'polypeptide(L)'
;RLDYDKSTPVVMFCTGGIRCEKASMVMESQGWDEVYQIRGGVIGYFKEAGGAHWKGDCFVFDQRVSLDTELMESDHQMCFKCREPLSPDDLKSEKYSLEEHCPYCYERVVT
;
A
#
# COMPACT_ATOMS: atom_id res chain seq x y z
N ARG A 1 -14.06 -15.26 -6.43
CA ARG A 1 -15.16 -14.49 -7.05
C ARG A 1 -15.74 -13.62 -5.93
N LEU A 2 -16.02 -12.35 -6.19
CA LEU A 2 -16.68 -11.50 -5.19
C LEU A 2 -18.14 -11.96 -5.08
N ASP A 3 -18.59 -12.33 -3.89
CA ASP A 3 -19.98 -12.73 -3.60
C ASP A 3 -20.84 -11.50 -3.23
N TYR A 4 -20.67 -10.43 -3.99
CA TYR A 4 -21.43 -9.20 -3.83
C TYR A 4 -22.29 -8.96 -5.07
N ASP A 5 -23.46 -8.35 -4.87
CA ASP A 5 -24.27 -7.84 -5.97
C ASP A 5 -23.51 -6.72 -6.68
N LYS A 6 -23.64 -6.62 -8.00
CA LYS A 6 -22.96 -5.58 -8.81
C LYS A 6 -23.52 -4.18 -8.61
N SER A 7 -24.69 -4.07 -7.98
CA SER A 7 -25.24 -2.84 -7.44
C SER A 7 -24.63 -2.43 -6.10
N THR A 8 -23.79 -3.27 -5.47
CA THR A 8 -23.12 -2.89 -4.23
C THR A 8 -22.11 -1.76 -4.51
N PRO A 9 -22.17 -0.62 -3.79
CA PRO A 9 -21.16 0.42 -3.91
C PRO A 9 -19.75 -0.08 -3.64
N VAL A 10 -18.83 0.18 -4.57
CA VAL A 10 -17.41 -0.13 -4.42
C VAL A 10 -16.63 1.17 -4.43
N VAL A 11 -15.89 1.44 -3.35
CA VAL A 11 -14.93 2.54 -3.28
C VAL A 11 -13.52 1.95 -3.34
N MET A 12 -12.75 2.35 -4.34
CA MET A 12 -11.37 1.91 -4.53
C MET A 12 -10.36 3.00 -4.20
N PHE A 13 -9.18 2.58 -3.75
CA PHE A 13 -8.04 3.47 -3.58
C PHE A 13 -6.73 2.75 -3.92
N CYS A 14 -5.74 3.54 -4.30
CA CYS A 14 -4.34 3.14 -4.41
C CYS A 14 -3.47 4.35 -4.05
N THR A 15 -2.14 4.22 -4.01
CA THR A 15 -1.22 5.30 -3.58
C THR A 15 -1.54 6.67 -4.22
N GLY A 16 -1.62 6.72 -5.56
CA GLY A 16 -1.82 7.98 -6.31
C GLY A 16 -3.02 8.00 -7.28
N GLY A 17 -3.96 7.06 -7.15
CA GLY A 17 -5.19 7.00 -7.96
C GLY A 17 -5.10 6.30 -9.32
N ILE A 18 -3.95 6.30 -10.00
CA ILE A 18 -3.85 5.81 -11.41
C ILE A 18 -4.28 4.34 -11.63
N ARG A 19 -4.11 3.46 -10.63
CA ARG A 19 -4.59 2.07 -10.73
C ARG A 19 -6.10 1.97 -10.62
N CYS A 20 -6.71 2.83 -9.80
CA CYS A 20 -8.16 2.90 -9.63
C CYS A 20 -8.84 3.42 -10.89
N GLU A 21 -8.25 4.39 -11.59
CA GLU A 21 -8.74 4.89 -12.89
C GLU A 21 -8.84 3.77 -13.93
N LYS A 22 -7.84 2.89 -13.98
CA LYS A 22 -7.85 1.75 -14.91
C LYS A 22 -8.80 0.65 -14.43
N ALA A 23 -8.84 0.40 -13.12
CA ALA A 23 -9.68 -0.63 -12.53
C ALA A 23 -11.17 -0.28 -12.63
N SER A 24 -11.55 0.99 -12.48
CA SER A 24 -12.94 1.44 -12.58
C SER A 24 -13.53 1.13 -13.95
N MET A 25 -12.79 1.44 -15.03
CA MET A 25 -13.20 1.10 -16.40
C MET A 25 -13.44 -0.42 -16.56
N VAL A 26 -12.59 -1.25 -15.95
CA VAL A 26 -12.75 -2.71 -16.01
C VAL A 26 -13.99 -3.13 -15.23
N MET A 27 -14.22 -2.58 -14.04
CA MET A 27 -15.40 -2.90 -13.22
C MET A 27 -16.71 -2.47 -13.90
N GLU A 28 -16.77 -1.26 -14.41
CA GLU A 28 -17.92 -0.75 -15.17
C GLU A 28 -18.19 -1.63 -16.40
N SER A 29 -17.16 -2.02 -17.15
CA SER A 29 -17.32 -2.94 -18.30
C SER A 29 -17.80 -4.35 -17.92
N GLN A 30 -17.57 -4.75 -16.66
CA GLN A 30 -18.10 -5.98 -16.09
C GLN A 30 -19.52 -5.81 -15.52
N GLY A 31 -20.12 -4.62 -15.62
CA GLY A 31 -21.50 -4.33 -15.22
C GLY A 31 -21.67 -4.01 -13.74
N TRP A 32 -20.63 -3.46 -13.08
CA TRP A 32 -20.78 -2.84 -11.76
C TRP A 32 -21.38 -1.45 -11.94
N ASP A 33 -22.42 -1.14 -11.16
CA ASP A 33 -23.21 0.09 -11.34
C ASP A 33 -22.66 1.26 -10.50
N GLU A 34 -22.12 0.96 -9.32
CA GLU A 34 -21.70 1.95 -8.33
C GLU A 34 -20.19 1.83 -8.03
N VAL A 35 -19.36 2.36 -8.93
CA VAL A 35 -17.89 2.33 -8.83
C VAL A 35 -17.34 3.73 -8.54
N TYR A 36 -16.68 3.86 -7.40
CA TYR A 36 -16.09 5.11 -6.93
C TYR A 36 -14.60 4.94 -6.65
N GLN A 37 -13.88 6.07 -6.64
CA GLN A 37 -12.48 6.10 -6.27
C GLN A 37 -12.14 7.38 -5.50
N ILE A 38 -11.08 7.29 -4.68
CA ILE A 38 -10.50 8.48 -4.06
C ILE A 38 -9.66 9.23 -5.10
N ARG A 39 -10.05 10.48 -5.40
CA ARG A 39 -9.29 11.37 -6.30
C ARG A 39 -7.88 11.58 -5.74
N GLY A 40 -6.86 11.34 -6.56
CA GLY A 40 -5.45 11.44 -6.12
C GLY A 40 -4.99 10.30 -5.22
N GLY A 41 -5.83 9.28 -4.96
CA GLY A 41 -5.47 8.14 -4.12
C GLY A 41 -5.25 8.48 -2.65
N VAL A 42 -4.49 7.64 -1.96
CA VAL A 42 -4.16 7.83 -0.53
C VAL A 42 -3.37 9.12 -0.30
N ILE A 43 -2.47 9.50 -1.22
CA ILE A 43 -1.75 10.78 -1.12
C ILE A 43 -2.71 11.98 -1.21
N GLY A 44 -3.69 11.92 -2.12
CA GLY A 44 -4.75 12.92 -2.21
C GLY A 44 -5.59 12.98 -0.93
N TYR A 45 -5.93 11.81 -0.37
CA TYR A 45 -6.63 11.69 0.90
C TYR A 45 -5.88 12.37 2.05
N PHE A 46 -4.60 12.08 2.24
CA PHE A 46 -3.76 12.71 3.26
C PHE A 46 -3.72 14.23 3.10
N LYS A 47 -3.57 14.71 1.87
CA LYS A 47 -3.51 16.14 1.58
C LYS A 47 -4.82 16.89 1.88
N GLU A 48 -5.96 16.30 1.55
CA GLU A 48 -7.26 16.99 1.59
C GLU A 48 -8.05 16.73 2.87
N ALA A 49 -7.90 15.53 3.45
CA ALA A 49 -8.67 15.05 4.59
C ALA A 49 -7.79 14.61 5.77
N GLY A 50 -6.47 14.68 5.66
CA GLY A 50 -5.53 14.16 6.66
C GLY A 50 -5.52 12.63 6.67
N GLY A 51 -5.23 12.04 7.82
CA GLY A 51 -5.07 10.60 7.99
C GLY A 51 -6.20 9.87 8.71
N ALA A 52 -7.40 10.45 8.83
CA ALA A 52 -8.47 9.85 9.64
C ALA A 52 -8.78 8.41 9.16
N HIS A 53 -8.98 7.48 10.09
CA HIS A 53 -9.23 6.05 9.77
C HIS A 53 -8.10 5.31 9.00
N TRP A 54 -7.00 5.97 8.66
CA TRP A 54 -5.81 5.33 8.13
C TRP A 54 -4.95 4.76 9.27
N LYS A 55 -4.22 3.68 9.01
CA LYS A 55 -3.30 3.05 9.98
C LYS A 55 -1.97 2.73 9.29
N GLY A 56 -0.87 3.12 9.94
CA GLY A 56 0.48 2.95 9.40
C GLY A 56 0.82 3.97 8.31
N ASP A 57 1.81 3.65 7.50
CA ASP A 57 2.35 4.56 6.49
C ASP A 57 1.95 4.15 5.06
N CYS A 58 1.97 5.08 4.13
CA CYS A 58 1.63 4.85 2.74
C CYS A 58 2.88 4.52 1.92
N PHE A 59 2.96 3.29 1.42
CA PHE A 59 4.07 2.85 0.55
C PHE A 59 4.16 3.68 -0.74
N VAL A 60 5.37 4.13 -1.06
CA VAL A 60 5.73 4.85 -2.29
C VAL A 60 6.86 4.15 -3.04
N PHE A 61 6.82 4.25 -4.37
CA PHE A 61 7.72 3.50 -5.26
C PHE A 61 9.00 4.28 -5.57
N ASP A 62 9.68 4.76 -4.53
CA ASP A 62 10.97 5.45 -4.62
C ASP A 62 11.80 5.23 -3.35
N GLN A 63 12.90 5.97 -3.20
CA GLN A 63 13.87 5.78 -2.12
C GLN A 63 13.29 6.01 -0.71
N ARG A 64 12.19 6.75 -0.61
CA ARG A 64 11.55 7.08 0.67
C ARG A 64 10.83 5.89 1.30
N VAL A 65 10.52 4.84 0.52
CA VAL A 65 9.80 3.62 0.90
C VAL A 65 8.33 3.87 1.31
N SER A 66 8.06 4.77 2.26
CA SER A 66 6.71 5.18 2.63
C SER A 66 6.65 6.60 3.19
N LEU A 67 5.45 7.17 3.15
CA LEU A 67 5.11 8.46 3.72
C LEU A 67 4.11 8.30 4.87
N ASP A 68 4.25 9.10 5.93
CA ASP A 68 3.25 9.19 6.99
C ASP A 68 1.99 9.96 6.52
N THR A 69 1.02 10.12 7.43
CA THR A 69 -0.24 10.84 7.13
C THR A 69 -0.05 12.34 6.92
N GLU A 70 1.09 12.91 7.34
CA GLU A 70 1.47 14.30 7.11
C GLU A 70 2.32 14.45 5.83
N LEU A 71 2.44 13.39 5.02
CA LEU A 71 3.22 13.33 3.79
C LEU A 71 4.74 13.50 3.99
N MET A 72 5.24 13.21 5.19
CA MET A 72 6.65 13.18 5.51
C MET A 72 7.22 11.78 5.29
N GLU A 73 8.51 11.68 4.98
CA GLU A 73 9.21 10.40 4.88
C GLU A 73 9.18 9.67 6.23
N SER A 74 8.80 8.39 6.18
CA SER A 74 8.73 7.52 7.35
C SER A 74 9.97 6.63 7.47
N ASP A 75 10.16 6.00 8.63
CA ASP A 75 11.36 5.21 8.95
C ASP A 75 11.37 3.79 8.32
N HIS A 76 10.48 3.50 7.37
CA HIS A 76 10.49 2.20 6.70
C HIS A 76 11.72 2.07 5.80
N GLN A 77 12.30 0.87 5.79
CA GLN A 77 13.45 0.56 4.95
C GLN A 77 13.15 -0.59 4.01
N MET A 78 13.74 -0.58 2.82
CA MET A 78 13.57 -1.68 1.88
C MET A 78 14.52 -2.84 2.23
N CYS A 79 14.01 -4.06 2.38
CA CYS A 79 14.87 -5.24 2.45
C CYS A 79 15.63 -5.40 1.13
N PHE A 80 16.97 -5.40 1.19
CA PHE A 80 17.84 -5.60 0.03
C PHE A 80 17.57 -6.90 -0.72
N LYS A 81 17.19 -7.98 0.00
CA LYS A 81 17.04 -9.31 -0.61
C LYS A 81 15.69 -9.54 -1.25
N CYS A 82 14.59 -9.22 -0.56
CA CYS A 82 13.24 -9.53 -1.03
C CYS A 82 12.42 -8.31 -1.44
N ARG A 83 12.92 -7.09 -1.20
CA ARG A 83 12.20 -5.83 -1.45
C ARG A 83 10.88 -5.72 -0.67
N GLU A 84 10.83 -6.31 0.51
CA GLU A 84 9.77 -6.07 1.47
C GLU A 84 10.07 -4.74 2.19
N PRO A 85 9.10 -3.82 2.31
CA PRO A 85 9.20 -2.69 3.22
C PRO A 85 9.23 -3.17 4.66
N LEU A 86 10.25 -2.79 5.41
CA LEU A 86 10.47 -3.18 6.79
C LEU A 86 10.13 -1.99 7.69
N SER A 87 9.22 -2.22 8.64
CA SER A 87 8.95 -1.26 9.70
C SER A 87 10.15 -1.17 10.68
N PRO A 88 10.22 -0.12 11.51
CA PRO A 88 11.24 -0.04 12.55
C PRO A 88 11.26 -1.22 13.52
N ASP A 89 10.13 -1.91 13.71
CA ASP A 89 10.05 -3.11 14.55
C ASP A 89 10.56 -4.36 13.83
N ASP A 90 10.37 -4.47 12.52
CA ASP A 90 10.94 -5.56 11.72
C ASP A 90 12.46 -5.54 11.74
N LEU A 91 13.06 -4.34 11.72
CA LEU A 91 14.50 -4.13 11.79
C LEU A 91 15.12 -4.58 13.14
N LYS A 92 14.30 -4.71 14.19
CA LYS A 92 14.74 -5.19 15.52
C LYS A 92 14.71 -6.71 15.67
N SER A 93 14.16 -7.42 14.68
CA SER A 93 14.06 -8.87 14.74
C SER A 93 15.43 -9.55 14.71
N GLU A 94 15.59 -10.64 15.46
CA GLU A 94 16.78 -11.51 15.37
C GLU A 94 16.96 -12.14 13.98
N LYS A 95 15.88 -12.18 13.18
CA LYS A 95 15.89 -12.63 11.79
C LYS A 95 16.24 -11.53 10.79
N TYR A 96 16.58 -10.33 11.25
CA TYR A 96 17.07 -9.26 10.39
C TYR A 96 18.61 -9.24 10.38
N SER A 97 19.17 -9.29 9.18
CA SER A 97 20.60 -9.08 8.92
C SER A 97 20.71 -8.20 7.69
N LEU A 98 21.43 -7.08 7.82
CA LEU A 98 21.60 -6.10 6.76
C LEU A 98 22.15 -6.79 5.49
N GLU A 99 21.55 -6.48 4.33
CA GLU A 99 21.90 -7.06 3.02
C GLU A 99 21.70 -8.58 2.84
N GLU A 100 21.41 -9.33 3.91
CA GLU A 100 21.26 -10.79 3.86
C GLU A 100 19.78 -11.21 3.84
N HIS A 101 19.06 -10.93 4.92
CA HIS A 101 17.70 -11.40 5.12
C HIS A 101 16.90 -10.54 6.10
N CYS A 102 15.58 -10.59 5.99
CA CYS A 102 14.64 -9.99 6.92
C CYS A 102 13.68 -11.06 7.47
N PRO A 103 12.83 -10.73 8.46
CA PRO A 103 11.89 -11.69 9.06
C PRO A 103 10.97 -12.38 8.04
N TYR A 104 10.66 -11.69 6.93
CA TYR A 104 9.77 -12.17 5.88
C TYR A 104 10.44 -13.09 4.84
N CYS A 105 11.77 -13.03 4.72
CA CYS A 105 12.50 -13.83 3.74
C CYS A 105 13.53 -14.80 4.35
N TYR A 106 13.74 -14.72 5.66
CA TYR A 106 14.71 -15.53 6.42
C TYR A 106 14.68 -17.00 6.00
N GLU A 107 13.54 -17.68 6.14
CA GLU A 107 13.43 -19.12 5.85
C GLU A 107 13.84 -19.41 4.41
N ARG A 108 13.40 -18.61 3.43
CA ARG A 108 13.73 -18.85 2.02
C ARG A 108 15.21 -18.61 1.66
N VAL A 109 15.92 -17.82 2.46
CA VAL A 109 17.29 -17.38 2.17
C VAL A 109 18.33 -18.15 2.97
N VAL A 110 17.99 -18.53 4.20
CA VAL A 110 18.90 -19.16 5.17
C VAL A 110 18.69 -20.66 5.28
N THR A 111 17.47 -21.16 5.11
CA THR A 111 17.18 -22.61 5.07
C THR A 111 17.19 -23.13 3.64
#